data_AF-A0AB34J2H8-F1
#
_entry.id   AF-A0AB34J2H8-F1
#
_cell.length_a   1.000
_cell.length_b   1.000
_cell.length_c   1.000
_cell.angle_alpha   90.00
_cell.angle_beta   90.00
_cell.angle_gamma   90.00
#
_symmetry.space_group_name_H-M   'P 1'
#
loop_
_entity.id
_entity.type
_entity.pdbx_description
1 polymer ?
#
loop_
_entity_poly.entity_id
_entity_poly.type
_entity_poly.pdbx_seq_one_letter_code
_entity_poly.pdbx_strand_id
1 'polypeptide(L)'
;MDEEEDDPSPPMVRSEDSLLAEQLMRDEMEQAGMGRLLESEGAGLAASLALAMELMAAGQFDEAQVEGPDVDSMTYEELIALGERIGTVSVGASEAQLREVLRPMRDQSVRAAQASGDVCAVCMEPFGQGGTPSQLPCKHIFHEECIAPHLRQHRACPICRVDCIEAMQQSPLAKWRAAQQERLATKEAAAAEEALREKLREAQQAIDGLYEERRVAAARRAATNREEQDSYASEYAALDHSWASVRKLIQRTERLRTDAPTVDTSRMRALLMQL
;
A
#
# COMPACT_ATOMS: atom_id res chain seq x y z
N MET A 1 -31.88 17.53 42.13
CA MET A 1 -31.81 16.09 42.43
C MET A 1 -32.82 15.46 41.51
N ASP A 2 -32.37 15.10 40.32
CA ASP A 2 -33.01 14.10 39.48
C ASP A 2 -31.84 13.52 38.67
N GLU A 3 -31.47 12.30 39.07
CA GLU A 3 -30.39 11.49 38.50
C GLU A 3 -30.93 10.90 37.19
N GLU A 4 -30.33 11.26 36.05
CA GLU A 4 -30.56 10.56 34.78
C GLU A 4 -29.69 9.30 34.79
N GLU A 5 -30.36 8.14 34.88
CA GLU A 5 -29.75 6.81 34.82
C GLU A 5 -29.19 6.52 33.41
N ASP A 6 -27.88 6.28 33.34
CA ASP A 6 -27.17 5.73 32.18
C ASP A 6 -27.62 4.28 31.91
N ASP A 7 -28.20 4.02 30.73
CA ASP A 7 -28.52 2.67 30.25
C ASP A 7 -27.33 2.10 29.44
N PRO A 8 -26.64 1.03 29.90
CA PRO A 8 -25.49 0.48 29.17
C PRO A 8 -25.95 -0.37 27.98
N SER A 9 -25.61 0.09 26.77
CA SER A 9 -25.75 -0.68 25.54
C SER A 9 -24.98 -2.02 25.61
N PRO A 10 -25.52 -3.13 25.07
CA PRO A 10 -24.89 -4.45 25.17
C PRO A 10 -23.66 -4.59 24.26
N PRO A 11 -22.65 -5.39 24.66
CA PRO A 11 -21.42 -5.54 23.87
C PRO A 11 -21.68 -6.36 22.60
N MET A 12 -21.15 -5.88 21.47
CA MET A 12 -21.20 -6.61 20.19
C MET A 12 -20.34 -7.87 20.28
N VAL A 13 -20.98 -9.03 20.39
CA VAL A 13 -20.32 -10.34 20.34
C VAL A 13 -19.85 -10.58 18.90
N ARG A 14 -18.53 -10.57 18.68
CA ARG A 14 -17.93 -10.91 17.38
C ARG A 14 -18.17 -12.39 17.10
N SER A 15 -18.72 -12.73 15.95
CA SER A 15 -19.00 -14.12 15.57
C SER A 15 -17.70 -14.93 15.47
N GLU A 16 -17.76 -16.22 15.79
CA GLU A 16 -16.62 -17.15 15.74
C GLU A 16 -15.99 -17.19 14.34
N ASP A 17 -16.80 -17.02 13.30
CA ASP A 17 -16.36 -16.92 11.90
C ASP A 17 -15.45 -15.69 11.63
N SER A 18 -15.63 -14.58 12.36
CA SER A 18 -14.78 -13.39 12.22
C SER A 18 -13.41 -13.59 12.84
N LEU A 19 -13.30 -14.40 13.89
CA LEU A 19 -12.03 -14.69 14.57
C LEU A 19 -11.21 -15.71 13.78
N LEU A 20 -11.87 -16.69 13.16
CA LEU A 20 -11.22 -17.67 12.31
C LEU A 20 -10.62 -17.03 11.05
N ALA A 21 -11.32 -16.06 10.45
CA ALA A 21 -10.82 -15.31 9.30
C ALA A 21 -9.58 -14.45 9.64
N GLU A 22 -9.55 -13.81 10.81
CA GLU A 22 -8.39 -13.04 11.28
C GLU A 22 -7.20 -13.94 11.61
N GLN A 23 -7.42 -15.13 12.16
CA GLN A 23 -6.36 -16.10 12.45
C GLN A 23 -5.75 -16.67 11.16
N LEU A 24 -6.58 -17.06 10.19
CA LEU A 24 -6.09 -17.59 8.91
C LEU A 24 -5.27 -16.55 8.14
N MET A 25 -5.70 -15.28 8.13
CA MET A 25 -4.92 -14.21 7.50
C MET A 25 -3.57 -13.97 8.19
N ARG A 26 -3.50 -14.13 9.52
CA ARG A 26 -2.25 -14.01 10.28
C ARG A 26 -1.29 -15.16 9.96
N ASP A 27 -1.80 -16.39 9.95
CA ASP A 27 -1.02 -17.59 9.65
C ASP A 27 -0.53 -17.61 8.20
N GLU A 28 -1.34 -17.15 7.24
CA GLU A 28 -0.91 -16.97 5.84
C GLU A 28 0.18 -15.89 5.72
N MET A 29 0.09 -14.80 6.48
CA MET A 29 1.12 -13.75 6.49
C MET A 29 2.46 -14.25 7.06
N GLU A 30 2.41 -15.06 8.11
CA GLU A 30 3.60 -15.67 8.72
C GLU A 30 4.25 -16.71 7.78
N GLN A 31 3.45 -17.56 7.15
CA GLN A 31 3.95 -18.55 6.17
C GLN A 31 4.52 -17.88 4.91
N ALA A 32 3.92 -16.78 4.44
CA ALA A 32 4.42 -15.99 3.32
C ALA A 32 5.67 -15.16 3.64
N GLY A 33 5.91 -14.87 4.93
CA GLY A 33 7.08 -14.16 5.44
C GLY A 33 8.31 -15.06 5.62
N MET A 34 8.13 -16.29 6.08
CA MET A 34 9.24 -17.23 6.31
C MET A 34 9.78 -17.88 5.02
N GLY A 35 8.94 -18.04 3.98
CA GLY A 35 9.34 -18.73 2.74
C GLY A 35 10.26 -17.95 1.80
N ARG A 36 10.43 -16.63 1.98
CA ARG A 36 11.20 -15.79 1.03
C ARG A 36 12.62 -15.44 1.47
N LEU A 37 12.99 -15.72 2.73
CA LEU A 37 14.29 -15.34 3.28
C LEU A 37 15.43 -16.33 2.96
N LEU A 38 15.12 -17.56 2.52
CA LEU A 38 16.12 -18.60 2.33
C LEU A 38 16.61 -18.79 0.88
N GLU A 39 16.02 -18.11 -0.11
CA GLU A 39 16.27 -18.41 -1.53
C GLU A 39 17.09 -17.36 -2.30
N SER A 40 17.65 -16.33 -1.64
CA SER A 40 18.59 -15.43 -2.31
C SER A 40 19.94 -15.39 -1.61
N GLU A 41 20.95 -15.94 -2.27
CA GLU A 41 22.36 -15.96 -1.85
C GLU A 41 22.96 -14.53 -1.68
N GLY A 42 22.20 -13.48 -2.02
CA GLY A 42 22.51 -12.06 -1.75
C GLY A 42 21.75 -11.44 -0.56
N ALA A 43 20.71 -12.07 -0.02
CA ALA A 43 19.97 -11.55 1.14
C ALA A 43 20.65 -11.84 2.47
N GLY A 44 21.58 -12.81 2.54
CA GLY A 44 22.27 -13.16 3.77
C GLY A 44 23.02 -11.98 4.39
N LEU A 45 23.77 -11.21 3.59
CA LEU A 45 24.52 -10.05 4.08
C LEU A 45 23.63 -8.84 4.38
N ALA A 46 22.60 -8.59 3.57
CA ALA A 46 21.67 -7.49 3.80
C ALA A 46 20.79 -7.73 5.04
N ALA A 47 20.32 -8.96 5.24
CA ALA A 47 19.59 -9.37 6.44
C ALA A 47 20.50 -9.39 7.68
N SER A 48 21.76 -9.84 7.54
CA SER A 48 22.74 -9.78 8.63
C SER A 48 23.09 -8.34 9.00
N LEU A 49 23.22 -7.44 8.03
CA LEU A 49 23.48 -6.03 8.25
C LEU A 49 22.27 -5.32 8.87
N ALA A 50 21.05 -5.64 8.43
CA ALA A 50 19.82 -5.12 9.02
C ALA A 50 19.66 -5.57 10.48
N LEU A 51 19.91 -6.86 10.77
CA LEU A 51 19.90 -7.39 12.13
C LEU A 51 20.99 -6.73 13.00
N ALA A 52 22.19 -6.53 12.45
CA ALA A 52 23.26 -5.82 13.15
C ALA A 52 22.89 -4.36 13.45
N MET A 53 22.26 -3.65 12.49
CA MET A 53 21.77 -2.28 12.70
C MET A 53 20.65 -2.20 13.74
N GLU A 54 19.73 -3.17 13.77
CA GLU A 54 18.69 -3.26 14.79
C GLU A 54 19.26 -3.54 16.19
N LEU A 55 20.26 -4.43 16.29
CA LEU A 55 20.95 -4.73 17.56
C LEU A 55 21.78 -3.54 18.07
N MET A 56 22.41 -2.79 17.16
CA MET A 56 23.10 -1.53 17.47
C MET A 56 22.11 -0.46 17.96
N ALA A 57 20.96 -0.32 17.31
CA ALA A 57 19.90 0.60 17.72
C ALA A 57 19.25 0.22 19.07
N ALA A 58 19.24 -1.07 19.40
CA ALA A 58 18.77 -1.58 20.70
C ALA A 58 19.77 -1.36 21.84
N GLY A 59 20.95 -0.74 21.59
CA GLY A 59 21.96 -0.45 22.61
C GLY A 59 22.59 -1.69 23.24
N GLN A 60 22.50 -2.85 22.56
CA GLN A 60 23.09 -4.12 23.01
C GLN A 60 24.53 -4.31 22.53
N PHE A 61 25.12 -3.30 21.90
CA PHE A 61 26.51 -3.27 21.47
C PHE A 61 27.23 -2.12 22.16
N ASP A 62 28.28 -2.47 22.90
CA ASP A 62 29.22 -1.50 23.46
C ASP A 62 30.11 -1.01 22.31
N GLU A 63 29.94 0.25 21.87
CA GLU A 63 30.69 0.88 20.76
C GLU A 63 32.22 0.80 20.95
N ALA A 64 32.69 0.48 22.16
CA ALA A 64 34.10 0.40 22.52
C ALA A 64 34.85 -0.86 22.04
N GLN A 65 34.20 -1.85 21.38
CA GLN A 65 34.86 -3.12 21.02
C GLN A 65 34.92 -3.47 19.53
N VAL A 66 34.43 -2.61 18.62
CA VAL A 66 34.65 -2.82 17.18
C VAL A 66 35.96 -2.14 16.75
N GLU A 67 37.07 -2.56 17.35
CA GLU A 67 38.38 -2.27 16.77
C GLU A 67 38.58 -3.25 15.61
N GLY A 68 38.54 -2.72 14.37
CA GLY A 68 38.96 -3.48 13.21
C GLY A 68 40.40 -3.97 13.37
N PRO A 69 40.80 -5.06 12.72
CA PRO A 69 42.18 -5.54 12.82
C PRO A 69 43.15 -4.43 12.39
N ASP A 70 44.16 -4.14 13.21
CA ASP A 70 45.21 -3.16 12.91
C ASP A 70 46.09 -3.66 11.76
N VAL A 71 45.68 -3.32 10.54
CA VAL A 71 46.29 -3.80 9.29
C VAL A 71 47.77 -3.45 9.20
N ASP A 72 48.21 -2.35 9.81
CA ASP A 72 49.59 -1.87 9.74
C ASP A 72 50.55 -2.64 10.66
N SER A 73 50.01 -3.39 11.64
CA SER A 73 50.78 -4.21 12.58
C SER A 73 50.60 -5.72 12.37
N MET A 74 49.84 -6.17 11.37
CA MET A 74 49.65 -7.59 11.09
C MET A 74 50.87 -8.21 10.42
N THR A 75 51.15 -9.46 10.76
CA THR A 75 52.20 -10.22 10.08
C THR A 75 51.78 -10.57 8.64
N TYR A 76 52.76 -10.83 7.78
CA TYR A 76 52.50 -11.25 6.39
C TYR A 76 51.59 -12.48 6.28
N GLU A 77 51.71 -13.44 7.21
CA GLU A 77 50.87 -14.64 7.26
C GLU A 77 49.42 -14.31 7.65
N GLU A 78 49.23 -13.40 8.60
CA GLU A 78 47.89 -12.95 9.01
C GLU A 78 47.20 -12.10 7.93
N LEU A 79 47.97 -11.31 7.17
CA LEU A 79 47.46 -10.56 6.01
C LEU A 79 47.01 -11.48 4.88
N ILE A 80 47.73 -12.58 4.61
CA ILE A 80 47.31 -13.59 3.63
C ILE A 80 46.04 -14.30 4.11
N ALA A 81 46.00 -14.74 5.38
CA ALA A 81 44.83 -15.38 5.95
C ALA A 81 43.60 -14.47 5.91
N LEU A 82 43.78 -13.16 6.16
CA LEU A 82 42.70 -12.17 6.05
C LEU A 82 42.19 -12.05 4.60
N GLY A 83 43.09 -12.00 3.62
CA GLY A 83 42.76 -11.95 2.20
C GLY A 83 42.05 -13.22 1.69
N GLU A 84 42.47 -14.39 2.15
CA GLU A 84 41.80 -15.68 1.84
C GLU A 84 40.40 -15.76 2.47
N ARG A 85 40.22 -15.18 3.67
CA ARG A 85 38.96 -15.25 4.43
C ARG A 85 37.91 -14.26 3.95
N ILE A 86 38.31 -13.04 3.57
CA ILE A 86 37.42 -12.01 3.02
C ILE A 86 37.21 -12.23 1.52
N GLY A 87 38.18 -12.84 0.84
CA GLY A 87 38.20 -12.99 -0.61
C GLY A 87 38.39 -11.66 -1.34
N THR A 88 38.43 -11.71 -2.67
CA THR A 88 38.41 -10.53 -3.53
C THR A 88 36.98 -10.09 -3.76
N VAL A 89 36.56 -8.97 -3.14
CA VAL A 89 35.27 -8.33 -3.43
C VAL A 89 35.39 -7.54 -4.74
N SER A 90 35.30 -8.21 -5.88
CA SER A 90 35.27 -7.54 -7.19
C SER A 90 33.86 -7.04 -7.48
N VAL A 91 33.59 -5.77 -7.17
CA VAL A 91 32.41 -5.10 -7.74
C VAL A 91 32.80 -4.60 -9.13
N GLY A 92 32.83 -5.52 -10.10
CA GLY A 92 33.09 -5.20 -11.50
C GLY A 92 32.09 -4.22 -12.11
N ALA A 93 32.36 -3.78 -13.34
CA ALA A 93 31.38 -3.09 -14.15
C ALA A 93 30.33 -4.07 -14.71
N SER A 94 29.06 -3.71 -14.62
CA SER A 94 27.97 -4.42 -15.32
C SER A 94 28.04 -4.20 -16.84
N GLU A 95 27.42 -5.08 -17.62
CA GLU A 95 27.44 -4.95 -19.08
C GLU A 95 26.82 -3.66 -19.60
N ALA A 96 25.81 -3.13 -18.91
CA ALA A 96 25.23 -1.83 -19.25
C ALA A 96 26.24 -0.69 -19.05
N GLN A 97 27.03 -0.74 -17.97
CA GLN A 97 28.06 0.26 -17.67
C GLN A 97 29.22 0.17 -18.65
N LEU A 98 29.63 -1.04 -19.05
CA LEU A 98 30.70 -1.23 -20.04
C LEU A 98 30.35 -0.57 -21.38
N ARG A 99 29.12 -0.74 -21.87
CA ARG A 99 28.65 -0.10 -23.11
C ARG A 99 28.68 1.44 -23.04
N GLU A 100 28.50 2.02 -21.86
CA GLU A 100 28.49 3.47 -21.70
C GLU A 100 29.89 4.05 -21.49
N VAL A 101 30.77 3.31 -20.80
CA VAL A 101 32.16 3.69 -20.52
C VAL A 101 33.07 3.48 -21.73
N LEU A 102 32.91 2.37 -22.46
CA LEU A 102 33.70 2.06 -23.64
C LEU A 102 33.16 2.85 -24.83
N ARG A 103 33.76 4.02 -25.10
CA ARG A 103 33.41 4.84 -26.25
C ARG A 103 34.30 4.48 -27.43
N PRO A 104 33.75 3.93 -28.54
CA PRO A 104 34.53 3.66 -29.74
C PRO A 104 35.15 4.95 -30.26
N MET A 105 36.44 4.88 -30.64
CA MET A 105 37.10 6.01 -31.27
C MET A 105 36.61 6.19 -32.71
N ARG A 106 36.61 7.43 -33.19
CA ARG A 106 36.33 7.73 -34.61
C ARG A 106 37.54 7.30 -35.45
N ASP A 107 37.29 6.80 -36.66
CA ASP A 107 38.34 6.30 -37.58
C ASP A 107 39.51 7.27 -37.78
N GLN A 108 39.25 8.57 -37.86
CA GLN A 108 40.31 9.58 -38.00
C GLN A 108 41.26 9.60 -36.80
N SER A 109 40.72 9.44 -35.58
CA SER A 109 41.51 9.38 -34.35
C SER A 109 42.30 8.07 -34.26
N VAL A 110 41.74 6.97 -34.77
CA VAL A 110 42.46 5.69 -34.86
C VAL A 110 43.65 5.80 -35.80
N ARG A 111 43.46 6.40 -36.99
CA ARG A 111 44.56 6.63 -37.94
C ARG A 111 45.64 7.55 -37.38
N ALA A 112 45.26 8.54 -36.59
CA ALA A 112 46.21 9.41 -35.90
C ALA A 112 47.04 8.63 -34.86
N ALA A 113 46.39 7.80 -34.03
CA ALA A 113 47.05 6.93 -33.05
C ALA A 113 47.99 5.89 -33.71
N GLN A 114 47.61 5.38 -34.88
CA GLN A 114 48.47 4.52 -35.70
C GLN A 114 49.71 5.26 -36.21
N ALA A 115 49.54 6.51 -36.66
CA ALA A 115 50.65 7.32 -37.18
C ALA A 115 51.61 7.79 -36.08
N SER A 116 51.14 7.97 -34.84
CA SER A 116 51.97 8.24 -33.66
C SER A 116 52.69 6.99 -33.12
N GLY A 117 52.30 5.79 -33.56
CA GLY A 117 52.85 4.53 -33.06
C GLY A 117 52.31 4.13 -31.68
N ASP A 118 51.12 4.61 -31.30
CA ASP A 118 50.51 4.22 -30.04
C ASP A 118 50.06 2.75 -30.09
N VAL A 119 50.24 2.02 -28.98
CA VAL A 119 49.91 0.59 -28.84
C VAL A 119 48.97 0.37 -27.67
N CYS A 120 48.19 -0.71 -27.72
CA CYS A 120 47.34 -1.10 -26.60
C CYS A 120 48.19 -1.60 -25.44
N ALA A 121 48.08 -1.01 -24.24
CA ALA A 121 48.89 -1.40 -23.09
C ALA A 121 48.57 -2.80 -22.50
N VAL A 122 47.51 -3.48 -22.99
CA VAL A 122 47.12 -4.83 -22.54
C VAL A 122 47.70 -5.91 -23.46
N CYS A 123 47.49 -5.82 -24.78
CA CYS A 123 48.03 -6.80 -25.73
C CYS A 123 49.35 -6.39 -26.39
N MET A 124 49.79 -5.13 -26.20
CA MET A 124 51.01 -4.54 -26.80
C MET A 124 50.99 -4.46 -28.33
N GLU A 125 49.82 -4.62 -28.96
CA GLU A 125 49.65 -4.53 -30.41
C GLU A 125 49.25 -3.10 -30.85
N PRO A 126 49.63 -2.68 -32.07
CA PRO A 126 49.23 -1.40 -32.62
C PRO A 126 47.73 -1.37 -32.90
N PHE A 127 47.11 -0.22 -32.64
CA PHE A 127 45.68 -0.03 -32.89
C PHE A 127 45.38 -0.27 -34.37
N GLY A 128 44.51 -1.21 -34.72
CA GLY A 128 44.21 -1.60 -36.11
C GLY A 128 44.47 -3.08 -36.43
N GLN A 129 45.18 -3.79 -35.56
CA GLN A 129 45.20 -5.24 -35.47
C GLN A 129 44.62 -5.60 -34.10
N GLY A 130 43.62 -6.50 -34.04
CA GLY A 130 43.06 -6.96 -32.76
C GLY A 130 41.84 -6.22 -32.19
N GLY A 131 41.09 -5.47 -33.02
CA GLY A 131 39.73 -4.99 -32.67
C GLY A 131 39.51 -3.48 -32.71
N THR A 132 38.33 -3.03 -32.26
CA THR A 132 37.93 -1.62 -32.21
C THR A 132 38.62 -0.90 -31.04
N PRO A 133 39.42 0.16 -31.27
CA PRO A 133 39.95 0.96 -30.18
C PRO A 133 38.84 1.80 -29.54
N SER A 134 38.82 1.79 -28.23
CA SER A 134 37.89 2.51 -27.38
C SER A 134 38.66 3.42 -26.43
N GLN A 135 38.10 4.60 -26.17
CA GLN A 135 38.65 5.56 -25.22
C GLN A 135 37.84 5.55 -23.92
N LEU A 136 38.54 5.35 -22.81
CA LEU A 136 37.97 5.44 -21.46
C LEU A 136 37.69 6.91 -21.08
N PRO A 137 36.82 7.18 -20.09
CA PRO A 137 36.55 8.54 -19.62
C PRO A 137 37.79 9.26 -19.06
N CYS A 138 38.80 8.51 -18.61
CA CYS A 138 40.12 9.06 -18.23
C CYS A 138 41.04 9.36 -19.43
N LYS A 139 40.55 9.24 -20.67
CA LYS A 139 41.22 9.49 -21.96
C LYS A 139 42.24 8.46 -22.44
N HIS A 140 42.51 7.41 -21.66
CA HIS A 140 43.36 6.29 -22.10
C HIS A 140 42.65 5.40 -23.14
N ILE A 141 43.43 4.82 -24.05
CA ILE A 141 42.93 4.10 -25.23
C ILE A 141 43.33 2.63 -25.14
N PHE A 142 42.38 1.74 -25.41
CA PHE A 142 42.57 0.29 -25.44
C PHE A 142 41.68 -0.34 -26.51
N HIS A 143 42.01 -1.56 -26.98
CA HIS A 143 41.02 -2.35 -27.71
C HIS A 143 39.84 -2.69 -26.79
N GLU A 144 38.62 -2.54 -27.29
CA GLU A 144 37.39 -2.85 -26.57
C GLU A 144 37.41 -4.27 -25.98
N GLU A 145 37.90 -5.23 -26.77
CA GLU A 145 38.05 -6.64 -26.39
C GLU A 145 39.08 -6.86 -25.29
N CYS A 146 40.13 -6.04 -25.23
CA CYS A 146 41.18 -6.16 -24.22
C CYS A 146 40.79 -5.51 -22.89
N ILE A 147 40.07 -4.38 -22.92
CA ILE A 147 39.75 -3.62 -21.71
C ILE A 147 38.43 -4.09 -21.06
N ALA A 148 37.47 -4.61 -21.83
CA ALA A 148 36.20 -5.07 -21.29
C ALA A 148 36.36 -6.17 -20.21
N PRO A 149 37.17 -7.23 -20.41
CA PRO A 149 37.40 -8.24 -19.36
C PRO A 149 38.02 -7.66 -18.10
N HIS A 150 38.94 -6.70 -18.24
CA HIS A 150 39.53 -6.00 -17.09
C HIS A 150 38.47 -5.22 -16.32
N LEU A 151 37.61 -4.45 -17.01
CA LEU A 151 36.57 -3.66 -16.37
C LEU A 151 35.46 -4.50 -15.72
N ARG A 152 35.23 -5.73 -16.19
CA ARG A 152 34.35 -6.71 -15.52
C ARG A 152 34.89 -7.16 -14.16
N GLN A 153 36.20 -7.08 -13.92
CA GLN A 153 36.81 -7.49 -12.66
C GLN A 153 37.20 -6.27 -11.81
N HIS A 154 37.64 -5.19 -12.44
CA HIS A 154 38.14 -3.97 -11.80
C HIS A 154 37.64 -2.73 -12.50
N ARG A 155 36.96 -1.82 -11.79
CA ARG A 155 36.45 -0.57 -12.39
C ARG A 155 37.54 0.46 -12.72
N ALA A 156 38.78 0.21 -12.31
CA ALA A 156 39.88 1.15 -12.44
C ALA A 156 40.59 1.04 -13.79
N CYS A 157 41.12 2.16 -14.29
CA CYS A 157 41.98 2.15 -15.47
C CYS A 157 43.34 1.48 -15.16
N PRO A 158 43.83 0.55 -16.01
CA PRO A 158 45.16 -0.06 -15.81
C PRO A 158 46.32 0.93 -15.75
N ILE A 159 46.17 2.10 -16.39
CA ILE A 159 47.25 3.10 -16.51
C ILE A 159 47.22 4.10 -15.34
N CYS A 160 46.07 4.72 -15.07
CA CYS A 160 45.96 5.79 -14.08
C CYS A 160 45.18 5.44 -12.82
N ARG A 161 44.66 4.21 -12.70
CA ARG A 161 43.88 3.70 -11.55
C ARG A 161 42.60 4.49 -11.23
N VAL A 162 42.20 5.45 -12.07
CA VAL A 162 40.93 6.17 -11.93
C VAL A 162 39.77 5.21 -12.18
N ASP A 163 38.74 5.26 -11.33
CA ASP A 163 37.50 4.51 -11.54
C ASP A 163 36.77 5.05 -12.78
N CYS A 164 36.65 4.19 -13.78
CA CYS A 164 36.08 4.54 -15.07
C CYS A 164 34.55 4.70 -15.01
N ILE A 165 33.87 4.01 -14.08
CA ILE A 165 32.43 4.16 -13.88
C ILE A 165 32.15 5.49 -13.19
N GLU A 166 32.90 5.81 -12.14
CA GLU A 166 32.72 7.05 -11.39
C GLU A 166 33.03 8.26 -12.28
N ALA A 167 34.13 8.22 -13.03
CA ALA A 167 34.50 9.29 -13.95
C ALA A 167 33.42 9.54 -15.03
N MET A 168 32.74 8.49 -15.49
CA MET A 168 31.62 8.62 -16.42
C MET A 168 30.41 9.31 -15.77
N GLN A 169 30.03 8.90 -14.56
CA GLN A 169 28.92 9.48 -13.81
C GLN A 169 29.15 10.96 -13.46
N GLN A 170 30.39 11.34 -13.21
CA GLN A 170 30.75 12.73 -12.90
C GLN A 170 30.73 13.65 -14.13
N SER A 171 30.57 13.12 -15.34
CA SER A 171 30.57 13.91 -16.57
C SER A 171 29.41 14.91 -16.63
N PRO A 172 29.60 16.10 -17.25
CA PRO A 172 28.52 17.10 -17.39
C PRO A 172 27.27 16.54 -18.06
N LEU A 173 27.44 15.63 -19.02
CA LEU A 173 26.32 15.00 -19.74
C LEU A 173 25.55 14.01 -18.86
N ALA A 174 26.25 13.19 -18.06
CA ALA A 174 25.61 12.28 -17.11
C ALA A 174 24.83 13.05 -16.03
N LYS A 175 25.45 14.08 -15.46
CA LYS A 175 24.79 15.01 -14.52
C LYS A 175 23.56 15.68 -15.13
N TRP A 176 23.67 16.16 -16.37
CA TRP A 176 22.55 16.77 -17.08
C TRP A 176 21.42 15.76 -17.32
N ARG A 177 21.72 14.53 -17.76
CA ARG A 177 20.72 13.47 -17.96
C ARG A 177 20.00 13.12 -16.65
N ALA A 178 20.73 12.94 -15.55
CA ALA A 178 20.15 12.67 -14.25
C ALA A 178 19.21 13.79 -13.80
N ALA A 179 19.63 15.05 -13.92
CA ALA A 179 18.79 16.21 -13.60
C ALA A 179 17.55 16.31 -14.50
N GLN A 180 17.65 15.95 -15.79
CA GLN A 180 16.48 15.90 -16.67
C GLN A 180 15.52 14.77 -16.28
N GLN A 181 16.04 13.59 -15.95
CA GLN A 181 15.23 12.46 -15.51
C GLN A 181 14.48 12.79 -14.22
N GLU A 182 15.14 13.43 -13.25
CA GLU A 182 14.50 13.88 -12.01
C GLU A 182 13.41 14.93 -12.28
N ARG A 183 13.66 15.88 -13.18
CA ARG A 183 12.64 16.87 -13.62
C ARG A 183 11.45 16.23 -14.33
N LEU A 184 11.64 15.12 -15.03
CA LEU A 184 10.55 14.39 -15.67
C LEU A 184 9.78 13.58 -14.63
N ALA A 185 10.48 12.84 -13.77
CA ALA A 185 9.89 12.06 -12.69
C ALA A 185 9.05 12.93 -11.74
N THR A 186 9.51 14.14 -11.39
CA THR A 186 8.74 15.08 -10.56
C THR A 186 7.47 15.58 -11.26
N LYS A 187 7.53 15.84 -12.58
CA LYS A 187 6.34 16.20 -13.37
C LYS A 187 5.34 15.06 -13.46
N GLU A 188 5.83 13.84 -13.70
CA GLU A 188 5.00 12.63 -13.75
C GLU A 188 4.35 12.36 -12.39
N ALA A 189 5.10 12.50 -11.29
CA ALA A 189 4.56 12.37 -9.94
C ALA A 189 3.49 13.42 -9.62
N ALA A 190 3.72 14.69 -9.98
CA ALA A 190 2.73 15.75 -9.81
C ALA A 190 1.44 15.49 -10.62
N ALA A 191 1.59 15.05 -11.88
CA ALA A 191 0.45 14.69 -12.72
C ALA A 191 -0.32 13.47 -12.17
N ALA A 192 0.38 12.48 -11.63
CA ALA A 192 -0.25 11.31 -10.99
C ALA A 192 -1.02 11.71 -9.72
N GLU A 193 -0.46 12.61 -8.91
CA GLU A 193 -1.12 13.12 -7.70
C GLU A 193 -2.38 13.93 -8.05
N GLU A 194 -2.33 14.76 -9.08
CA GLU A 194 -3.49 15.49 -9.59
C GLU A 194 -4.58 14.55 -10.12
N ALA A 195 -4.20 13.53 -10.89
CA ALA A 195 -5.14 12.51 -11.38
C ALA A 195 -5.79 11.72 -10.24
N LEU A 196 -5.06 11.44 -9.15
CA LEU A 196 -5.61 10.80 -7.97
C LEU A 196 -6.62 11.71 -7.25
N ARG A 197 -6.31 13.01 -7.11
CA ARG A 197 -7.22 14.00 -6.52
C ARG A 197 -8.52 14.11 -7.32
N GLU A 198 -8.44 14.05 -8.65
CA GLU A 198 -9.63 14.06 -9.50
C GLU A 198 -10.52 12.85 -9.23
N LYS A 199 -9.95 11.64 -9.25
CA LYS A 199 -10.69 10.40 -8.95
C LYS A 199 -11.33 10.43 -7.56
N LEU A 200 -10.63 10.97 -6.56
CA LEU A 200 -11.18 11.11 -5.22
C LEU A 200 -12.38 12.07 -5.19
N ARG A 201 -12.33 13.17 -5.95
CA ARG A 201 -13.45 14.11 -6.07
C ARG A 201 -14.66 13.47 -6.75
N GLU A 202 -14.45 12.74 -7.84
CA GLU A 202 -15.51 12.00 -8.54
C GLU A 202 -16.16 10.96 -7.62
N ALA A 203 -15.35 10.20 -6.87
CA ALA A 203 -15.85 9.22 -5.89
C ALA A 203 -16.67 9.89 -4.78
N GLN A 204 -16.21 11.04 -4.25
CA GLN A 204 -16.95 11.79 -3.23
C GLN A 204 -18.29 12.30 -3.76
N GLN A 205 -18.31 12.85 -4.98
CA GLN A 205 -19.55 13.30 -5.63
C GLN A 205 -20.54 12.15 -5.84
N ALA A 206 -20.05 10.96 -6.21
CA ALA A 206 -20.89 9.78 -6.35
C ALA A 206 -21.49 9.36 -5.01
N ILE A 207 -20.70 9.34 -3.94
CA ILE A 207 -21.16 9.02 -2.58
C ILE A 207 -22.23 10.02 -2.13
N ASP A 208 -21.97 11.32 -2.28
CA ASP A 208 -22.91 12.37 -1.90
C ASP A 208 -24.23 12.25 -2.68
N GLY A 209 -24.15 11.92 -3.97
CA GLY A 209 -25.32 11.62 -4.80
C GLY A 209 -26.16 10.46 -4.26
N LEU A 210 -25.53 9.35 -3.89
CA LEU A 210 -26.23 8.19 -3.32
C LEU A 210 -26.90 8.51 -1.97
N TYR A 211 -26.23 9.28 -1.11
CA TYR A 211 -26.81 9.71 0.15
C TYR A 211 -28.02 10.61 -0.05
N GLU A 212 -27.96 11.53 -1.01
CA GLU A 212 -29.07 12.43 -1.33
C GLU A 212 -30.25 11.68 -1.94
N GLU A 213 -30.01 10.75 -2.86
CA GLU A 213 -31.05 9.87 -3.41
C GLU A 213 -31.75 9.07 -2.29
N ARG A 214 -30.98 8.50 -1.37
CA ARG A 214 -31.52 7.77 -0.22
C ARG A 214 -32.34 8.69 0.69
N ARG A 215 -31.87 9.92 0.93
CA ARG A 215 -32.57 10.92 1.74
C ARG A 215 -33.91 11.30 1.11
N VAL A 216 -33.94 11.57 -0.19
CA VAL A 216 -35.16 11.89 -0.94
C VAL A 216 -36.13 10.71 -0.95
N ALA A 217 -35.64 9.48 -1.17
CA ALA A 217 -36.48 8.29 -1.15
C ALA A 217 -37.10 8.05 0.24
N ALA A 218 -36.32 8.23 1.31
CA ALA A 218 -36.81 8.12 2.68
C ALA A 218 -37.87 9.19 2.99
N ALA A 219 -37.64 10.44 2.58
CA ALA A 219 -38.60 11.53 2.75
C ALA A 219 -39.92 11.26 2.01
N ARG A 220 -39.86 10.74 0.77
CA ARG A 220 -41.05 10.36 0.00
C ARG A 220 -41.85 9.26 0.71
N ARG A 221 -41.18 8.19 1.16
CA ARG A 221 -41.83 7.11 1.92
C ARG A 221 -42.47 7.64 3.21
N ALA A 222 -41.78 8.52 3.93
CA ALA A 222 -42.31 9.12 5.15
C ALA A 222 -43.55 10.00 4.87
N ALA A 223 -43.59 10.71 3.74
CA ALA A 223 -44.76 11.47 3.32
C ALA A 223 -45.95 10.56 3.00
N THR A 224 -45.74 9.51 2.20
CA THR A 224 -46.78 8.51 1.89
C THR A 224 -47.31 7.84 3.15
N ASN A 225 -46.43 7.42 4.05
CA ASN A 225 -46.85 6.82 5.33
C ASN A 225 -47.69 7.80 6.18
N ARG A 226 -47.39 9.10 6.13
CA ARG A 226 -48.16 10.12 6.84
C ARG A 226 -49.55 10.30 6.24
N GLU A 227 -49.66 10.35 4.91
CA GLU A 227 -50.95 10.39 4.22
C GLU A 227 -51.82 9.15 4.53
N GLU A 228 -51.20 7.97 4.56
CA GLU A 228 -51.88 6.73 4.97
C GLU A 228 -52.34 6.81 6.44
N GLN A 229 -51.49 7.27 7.36
CA GLN A 229 -51.85 7.47 8.78
C GLN A 229 -53.01 8.45 8.94
N ASP A 230 -53.00 9.57 8.22
CA ASP A 230 -54.08 10.56 8.24
C ASP A 230 -55.40 9.97 7.70
N SER A 231 -55.31 9.14 6.66
CA SER A 231 -56.46 8.38 6.13
C SER A 231 -57.03 7.42 7.18
N TYR A 232 -56.19 6.59 7.80
CA TYR A 232 -56.60 5.66 8.85
C TYR A 232 -57.21 6.40 10.06
N ALA A 233 -56.63 7.52 10.48
CA ALA A 233 -57.13 8.32 11.58
C ALA A 233 -58.52 8.90 11.28
N SER A 234 -58.76 9.36 10.05
CA SER A 234 -60.05 9.87 9.59
C SER A 234 -61.13 8.78 9.59
N GLU A 235 -60.83 7.60 9.03
CA GLU A 235 -61.74 6.45 9.04
C GLU A 235 -62.08 6.01 10.46
N TYR A 236 -61.06 5.93 11.33
CA TYR A 236 -61.24 5.57 12.73
C TYR A 236 -62.12 6.60 13.46
N ALA A 237 -61.91 7.90 13.23
CA ALA A 237 -62.74 8.94 13.80
C ALA A 237 -64.20 8.80 13.34
N ALA A 238 -64.45 8.51 12.07
CA ALA A 238 -65.82 8.28 11.57
C ALA A 238 -66.48 7.06 12.24
N LEU A 239 -65.73 5.98 12.44
CA LEU A 239 -66.19 4.79 13.17
C LEU A 239 -66.50 5.10 14.63
N ASP A 240 -65.66 5.87 15.34
CA ASP A 240 -65.91 6.23 16.74
C ASP A 240 -67.19 7.07 16.90
N HIS A 241 -67.48 7.98 15.97
CA HIS A 241 -68.74 8.74 15.96
C HIS A 241 -69.97 7.83 15.77
N SER A 242 -69.87 6.83 14.89
CA SER A 242 -70.91 5.80 14.71
C SER A 242 -71.08 4.96 15.98
N TRP A 243 -69.98 4.49 16.57
CA TRP A 243 -69.97 3.72 17.81
C TRP A 243 -70.48 4.51 19.02
N ALA A 244 -70.25 5.82 19.09
CA ALA A 244 -70.83 6.68 20.11
C ALA A 244 -72.37 6.72 20.01
N SER A 245 -72.91 6.70 18.78
CA SER A 245 -74.36 6.62 18.55
C SER A 245 -74.93 5.27 18.96
N VAL A 246 -74.23 4.18 18.65
CA VAL A 246 -74.60 2.82 19.11
C VAL A 246 -74.58 2.74 20.64
N ARG A 247 -73.52 3.24 21.29
CA ARG A 247 -73.42 3.30 22.76
C ARG A 247 -74.60 4.07 23.38
N LYS A 248 -74.96 5.23 22.83
CA LYS A 248 -76.13 6.01 23.28
C LYS A 248 -77.44 5.22 23.14
N LEU A 249 -77.61 4.47 22.05
CA LEU A 249 -78.80 3.64 21.84
C LEU A 249 -78.88 2.50 22.86
N ILE A 250 -77.77 1.79 23.09
CA ILE A 250 -77.68 0.73 24.11
C ILE A 250 -78.07 1.28 25.48
N GLN A 251 -77.44 2.39 25.91
CA GLN A 251 -77.75 3.04 27.19
C GLN A 251 -79.21 3.50 27.30
N ARG A 252 -79.82 3.93 26.19
CA ARG A 252 -81.25 4.28 26.16
C ARG A 252 -82.12 3.03 26.33
N THR A 253 -81.81 1.95 25.63
CA THR A 253 -82.56 0.69 25.74
C THR A 253 -82.46 0.05 27.12
N GLU A 254 -81.29 0.15 27.77
CA GLU A 254 -81.09 -0.31 29.15
C GLU A 254 -81.93 0.50 30.14
N ARG A 255 -81.94 1.83 30.02
CA ARG A 255 -82.82 2.70 30.84
C ARG A 255 -84.30 2.37 30.67
N LEU A 256 -84.75 2.19 29.43
CA LEU A 256 -86.14 1.78 29.17
C LEU A 256 -86.45 0.38 29.73
N ARG A 257 -85.47 -0.52 29.79
CA ARG A 257 -85.61 -1.85 30.42
C ARG A 257 -85.70 -1.75 31.94
N THR A 258 -84.91 -0.89 32.58
CA THR A 258 -84.95 -0.70 34.04
C THR A 258 -86.21 0.05 34.50
N ASP A 259 -86.71 0.97 33.66
CA ASP A 259 -87.88 1.81 33.97
C ASP A 259 -89.21 1.16 33.53
N ALA A 260 -89.17 -0.02 32.90
CA ALA A 260 -90.38 -0.73 32.50
C ALA A 260 -91.18 -1.15 33.75
N PRO A 261 -92.47 -0.79 33.86
CA PRO A 261 -93.28 -1.20 35.00
C PRO A 261 -93.33 -2.73 35.02
N THR A 262 -93.00 -3.34 36.16
CA THR A 262 -93.14 -4.79 36.35
C THR A 262 -94.61 -5.13 36.14
N VAL A 263 -94.94 -5.73 34.99
CA VAL A 263 -96.30 -6.17 34.70
C VAL A 263 -96.65 -7.21 35.74
N ASP A 264 -97.59 -6.90 36.62
CA ASP A 264 -98.08 -7.85 37.61
C ASP A 264 -98.86 -8.96 36.89
N THR A 265 -98.15 -10.04 36.59
CA THR A 265 -98.68 -11.22 35.90
C THR A 265 -99.54 -12.09 36.82
N SER A 266 -99.69 -11.76 38.10
CA SER A 266 -100.39 -12.58 39.09
C SER A 266 -101.83 -12.90 38.66
N ARG A 267 -102.53 -11.95 38.04
CA ARG A 267 -103.91 -12.13 37.57
C ARG A 267 -104.02 -13.03 36.34
N MET A 268 -103.08 -12.95 35.40
CA MET A 268 -103.04 -13.80 34.20
C MET A 268 -102.55 -15.22 34.53
N ARG A 269 -101.63 -15.34 35.50
CA ARG A 269 -101.12 -16.60 36.03
C ARG A 269 -102.19 -17.36 36.82
N ALA A 270 -103.04 -16.65 37.56
CA ALA A 270 -104.20 -17.23 38.24
C ALA A 270 -105.25 -17.78 37.27
N LEU A 271 -105.51 -17.07 36.15
CA LEU A 271 -106.45 -17.52 35.11
C LEU A 271 -105.94 -18.75 34.34
N LEU A 272 -104.64 -18.84 34.07
CA LEU A 272 -104.03 -20.00 33.39
C LEU A 272 -104.01 -21.26 34.24
N MET A 273 -104.00 -21.14 35.58
CA MET A 273 -104.05 -22.29 36.50
C MET A 273 -105.48 -22.83 36.73
N GLN A 274 -106.49 -22.20 36.12
CA GLN A 274 -107.90 -22.62 36.18
C GLN A 274 -108.37 -23.36 34.90
N LEU A 275 -107.52 -23.44 33.86
CA LEU A 275 -107.69 -24.27 32.66
C LEU A 275 -106.91 -25.58 32.81
#